data_AF-A0A368W9V6-F1
#
_entry.id   AF-A0A368W9V6-F1
#
_cell.length_a   1.000
_cell.length_b   1.000
_cell.length_c   1.000
_cell.angle_alpha   90.00
_cell.angle_beta   90.00
_cell.angle_gamma   90.00
#
_symmetry.space_group_name_H-M   'P 1'
#
loop_
_entity.id
_entity.type
_entity.pdbx_description
1 polymer ?
#
loop_
_entity_poly.entity_id
_entity_poly.type
_entity_poly.pdbx_seq_one_letter_code
_entity_poly.pdbx_strand_id
1 'polypeptide(L)' 'MSLVDVSSVSASLFILGIVFLLLIFGLLSFGILRMFQQKFRAGWFCFGGAVVSFGAFMFILNKWFL' A
#
# COMPACT_ATOMS: atom_id res chain seq x y z
N MET A 1 -16.44 21.90 -6.40
CA MET A 1 -15.33 20.93 -6.51
C MET A 1 -14.21 21.61 -7.28
N SER A 2 -13.16 22.07 -6.60
CA SER A 2 -11.96 22.52 -7.31
C SER A 2 -11.29 21.28 -7.91
N LEU A 3 -10.96 21.36 -9.19
CA LEU A 3 -10.14 20.36 -9.85
C LEU A 3 -8.77 20.42 -9.17
N VAL A 4 -8.45 19.41 -8.37
CA VAL A 4 -7.10 19.24 -7.83
C VAL A 4 -6.21 18.95 -9.02
N ASP A 5 -5.43 19.95 -9.43
CA ASP A 5 -4.63 19.89 -10.64
C ASP A 5 -3.41 18.98 -10.41
N VAL A 6 -3.54 17.75 -10.88
CA VAL A 6 -2.53 16.69 -10.80
C VAL A 6 -1.44 16.84 -11.87
N SER A 7 -1.52 17.87 -12.73
CA SER A 7 -0.55 18.10 -13.82
C SER A 7 0.88 18.35 -13.32
N SER A 8 1.04 18.73 -12.06
CA SER A 8 2.33 18.90 -11.37
C SER A 8 2.83 17.64 -10.67
N VAL A 9 1.99 16.60 -10.54
CA VAL A 9 2.37 15.35 -9.89
C VAL A 9 3.16 14.51 -10.90
N SER A 10 4.43 14.29 -10.59
CA SER A 10 5.29 13.44 -11.40
C SER A 10 4.62 12.08 -11.62
N ALA A 11 4.59 11.62 -12.88
CA ALA A 11 4.05 10.29 -13.23
C ALA A 11 4.66 9.19 -12.35
N SER A 12 5.91 9.35 -11.93
CA SER A 12 6.60 8.47 -10.98
C SER A 12 5.89 8.37 -9.63
N LEU A 13 5.42 9.48 -9.06
CA LEU A 13 4.76 9.56 -7.75
C LEU A 13 3.36 8.93 -7.82
N PHE A 14 2.66 9.14 -8.93
CA PHE A 14 1.35 8.51 -9.18
C PHE A 14 1.46 6.99 -9.32
N ILE A 15 2.41 6.50 -10.12
CA ILE A 15 2.66 5.07 -10.29
C ILE A 15 3.10 4.45 -8.95
N LEU A 16 3.99 5.11 -8.22
CA LEU A 16 4.41 4.68 -6.88
C LEU A 16 3.21 4.52 -5.95
N GLY A 17 2.34 5.54 -5.89
CA GLY A 17 1.12 5.51 -5.10
C GLY A 17 0.21 4.35 -5.44
N ILE A 18 -0.09 4.13 -6.74
CA ILE A 18 -0.96 3.04 -7.17
C ILE A 18 -0.36 1.67 -6.87
N VAL A 19 0.93 1.46 -7.13
CA VAL A 19 1.59 0.17 -6.89
C VAL A 19 1.53 -0.19 -5.41
N PHE A 20 1.86 0.75 -4.52
CA PHE A 20 1.78 0.50 -3.08
C PHE A 20 0.34 0.36 -2.58
N LEU A 21 -0.60 1.12 -3.13
CA LEU A 21 -2.01 1.00 -2.79
C LEU A 21 -2.53 -0.41 -3.13
N LEU A 22 -2.30 -0.88 -4.36
CA LEU A 22 -2.68 -2.23 -4.80
C LEU A 22 -2.04 -3.31 -3.94
N LEU A 23 -0.76 -3.13 -3.59
CA LEU A 23 -0.02 -4.10 -2.79
C LEU A 23 -0.52 -4.16 -1.34
N ILE A 24 -0.74 -3.02 -0.69
CA ILE A 24 -1.23 -2.93 0.70
C ILE A 24 -2.66 -3.45 0.79
N PHE A 25 -3.58 -2.96 -0.04
CA PHE A 25 -4.97 -3.40 -0.02
C PHE A 25 -5.13 -4.84 -0.49
N GLY A 26 -4.28 -5.32 -1.41
CA GLY A 26 -4.21 -6.71 -1.82
C GLY A 26 -3.80 -7.62 -0.66
N LEU A 27 -2.72 -7.28 0.04
CA LEU A 27 -2.26 -8.02 1.23
C LEU A 27 -3.30 -8.01 2.36
N LEU A 28 -3.96 -6.88 2.60
CA LEU A 28 -5.06 -6.79 3.55
C LEU A 28 -6.23 -7.71 3.16
N SER A 29 -6.67 -7.66 1.90
CA SER A 29 -7.76 -8.49 1.39
C SER A 29 -7.43 -9.98 1.52
N PHE A 30 -6.22 -10.41 1.14
CA PHE A 30 -5.78 -11.78 1.32
C PHE A 30 -5.62 -12.18 2.80
N GLY A 31 -5.14 -11.28 3.65
CA GLY A 31 -5.02 -11.50 5.09
C GLY A 31 -6.37 -11.74 5.73
N ILE A 32 -7.37 -10.93 5.37
CA ILE A 32 -8.76 -11.07 5.83
C ILE A 32 -9.35 -12.39 5.34
N LEU A 33 -9.21 -12.74 4.06
CA LEU A 33 -9.68 -14.04 3.53
C LEU A 33 -9.07 -15.23 4.29
N ARG A 34 -7.78 -15.17 4.65
CA ARG A 34 -7.11 -16.23 5.42
C ARG A 34 -7.59 -16.32 6.87
N MET A 35 -7.97 -15.20 7.48
CA MET A 35 -8.59 -15.18 8.81
C MET A 35 -9.94 -15.91 8.81
N PHE A 36 -10.77 -15.68 7.78
CA PHE A 36 -12.04 -16.40 7.62
C PHE A 36 -11.86 -17.90 7.40
N GLN A 37 -10.74 -18.33 6.81
CA GLN A 37 -10.39 -19.75 6.65
C GLN A 37 -9.83 -20.40 7.94
N GLN A 38 -9.92 -19.73 9.10
CA GLN A 38 -9.29 -20.12 10.38
C GLN A 38 -7.75 -20.30 10.31
N LYS A 39 -7.10 -19.85 9.22
CA LYS A 39 -5.64 -19.90 9.05
C LYS A 39 -5.00 -18.63 9.63
N PHE A 40 -5.22 -18.39 10.92
CA PHE A 40 -4.82 -17.18 11.63
C PHE A 40 -3.32 -16.84 11.49
N ARG A 41 -2.43 -17.84 11.59
CA ARG A 41 -0.98 -17.64 11.43
C ARG A 41 -0.64 -17.07 10.06
N ALA A 42 -1.25 -17.65 9.02
CA ALA A 42 -1.02 -17.25 7.63
C ALA A 42 -1.64 -15.87 7.30
N GLY A 43 -2.75 -15.51 7.97
CA GLY A 43 -3.35 -14.18 7.87
C GLY A 43 -2.49 -13.09 8.51
N TRP A 44 -1.89 -13.37 9.67
CA TRP A 44 -0.98 -12.44 10.35
C TRP A 44 0.24 -12.05 9.51
N PHE A 45 0.82 -12.99 8.74
CA PHE A 45 1.90 -12.67 7.82
C PHE A 45 1.47 -11.69 6.71
N CYS A 46 0.25 -11.79 6.20
CA CYS A 46 -0.27 -10.84 5.21
C CYS A 46 -0.48 -9.44 5.81
N PHE A 47 -1.01 -9.35 7.03
CA PHE A 47 -1.12 -8.08 7.76
C PHE A 47 0.26 -7.46 8.05
N GLY A 48 1.22 -8.27 8.50
CA GLY A 48 2.60 -7.84 8.69
C GLY A 48 3.22 -7.33 7.38
N GLY A 49 3.01 -8.03 6.27
CA GLY A 49 3.44 -7.60 4.94
C GLY A 49 2.83 -6.25 4.53
N ALA A 50 1.55 -6.01 4.82
CA ALA A 50 0.89 -4.74 4.54
C ALA A 50 1.52 -3.58 5.34
N VAL A 51 1.81 -3.79 6.62
CA VAL A 51 2.47 -2.79 7.49
C VAL A 51 3.89 -2.49 7.00
N VAL A 52 4.68 -3.52 6.67
CA VAL A 52 6.04 -3.35 6.13
C VAL A 52 6.02 -2.58 4.82
N SER A 53 5.05 -2.88 3.96
CA SER A 53 4.89 -2.20 2.66
C SER A 53 4.51 -0.73 2.83
N PHE A 54 3.66 -0.42 3.81
CA PHE A 54 3.36 0.96 4.17
C PHE A 54 4.60 1.71 4.70
N GLY A 55 5.41 1.06 5.53
CA GLY A 55 6.69 1.61 5.99
C GLY A 55 7.65 1.90 4.84
N ALA A 56 7.78 0.96 3.89
CA ALA A 56 8.60 1.14 2.70
C ALA A 56 8.09 2.29 1.80
N PHE A 57 6.78 2.43 1.63
CA PHE A 57 6.17 3.55 0.91
C PHE A 57 6.53 4.90 1.53
N MET A 58 6.37 5.03 2.85
CA MET A 58 6.73 6.24 3.60
C MET A 58 8.23 6.56 3.48
N PHE A 59 9.09 5.54 3.54
CA PHE A 59 10.52 5.73 3.37
C PHE A 59 10.88 6.25 1.97
N ILE A 60 10.25 5.71 0.92
CA ILE A 60 10.48 6.16 -0.46
C ILE A 60 9.99 7.59 -0.65
N LEU A 61 8.80 7.92 -0.14
CA LEU A 61 8.28 9.29 -0.20
C LEU A 61 9.22 10.28 0.49
N ASN A 62 9.66 9.97 1.70
CA ASN A 62 10.56 10.84 2.46
C ASN A 62 11.92 11.04 1.77
N LYS A 63 12.47 9.99 1.14
CA LYS A 63 13.80 10.04 0.53
C LYS A 63 13.84 10.69 -0.86
N TRP A 64 12.76 10.59 -1.63
CA TRP A 64 12.76 10.97 -3.06
C TRP A 64 11.82 12.12 -3.42
N PHE A 65 10.83 12.43 -2.59
CA PHE A 65 9.76 13.38 -2.94
C PHE A 65 9.50 14.48 -1.90
N LEU A 66 10.11 14.39 -0.72
CA LEU A 66 9.98 15.32 0.41
C LEU A 66 11.34 15.95 0.71
#